data_AF-A0A7C1TVM0-F1
#
_entry.id   AF-A0A7C1TVM0-F1
#
_cell.length_a   1.000
_cell.length_b   1.000
_cell.length_c   1.000
_cell.angle_alpha   90.00
_cell.angle_beta   90.00
_cell.angle_gamma   90.00
#
_symmetry.space_group_name_H-M   'P 1'
#
loop_
_entity.id
_entity.type
_entity.pdbx_description
1 polymer ?
#
loop_
_entity_poly.entity_id
_entity_poly.type
_entity_poly.pdbx_seq_one_letter_code
_entity_poly.pdbx_strand_id
1 'polypeptide(L)'
;MTIKTYIYAFLLISPSLFLIACGGGGGGTDNTAPTATEQKGQFIDSLVSGLRYETPTTSGVTDTQGRFSYRDGETIRFYVGDVFIGKASGRAIITPIELVNNANDESNVHVQNILIFLQSIDEDGDESNGITITTNATNAATGQSADFSLAKGVFETNAAVQTLISTIRNSNGQTRPMITRAQAKNAFRSNLLNLFSGKYKGTFTGDDTGSWIATVDANGVITGISTSDADGADKISGTLSSSGKSSMSGTAGSTIFSGNFSRTGNVTGTWVDDTNASGSFTGKRISATSAAANNNTRTSSKESGSNASNITVAGNY
;
A
#
# COMPACT_ATOMS: atom_id res chain seq x y z
N MET A 1 31.47 58.57 10.11
CA MET A 1 30.06 58.75 10.50
C MET A 1 29.89 58.13 11.88
N THR A 2 29.43 58.92 12.82
CA THR A 2 29.63 58.81 14.27
C THR A 2 28.62 57.87 14.93
N ILE A 3 29.10 57.03 15.86
CA ILE A 3 28.34 56.08 16.70
C ILE A 3 27.40 56.85 17.66
N LYS A 4 26.16 56.38 17.84
CA LYS A 4 25.28 56.78 18.96
C LYS A 4 24.77 55.55 19.70
N THR A 5 25.35 55.35 20.88
CA THR A 5 24.93 54.45 21.96
C THR A 5 23.72 55.05 22.67
N TYR A 6 22.69 54.25 22.97
CA TYR A 6 21.66 54.63 23.93
C TYR A 6 21.68 53.66 25.11
N ILE A 7 22.09 54.20 26.25
CA ILE A 7 22.01 53.63 27.58
C ILE A 7 20.62 53.95 28.11
N TYR A 8 19.83 52.93 28.45
CA TYR A 8 18.66 53.11 29.31
C TYR A 8 18.81 52.19 30.52
N ALA A 9 19.24 52.81 31.62
CA ALA A 9 19.11 52.26 32.96
C ALA A 9 17.70 52.58 33.46
N PHE A 10 16.94 51.57 33.86
CA PHE A 10 15.83 51.75 34.78
C PHE A 10 15.86 50.63 35.81
N LEU A 11 15.94 51.07 37.06
CA LEU A 11 16.11 50.32 38.29
C LEU A 11 14.73 50.13 38.95
N LEU A 12 14.63 49.10 39.81
CA LEU A 12 13.70 48.95 40.96
C LEU A 12 12.25 48.45 40.73
N ILE A 13 11.96 47.20 41.17
CA ILE A 13 11.24 46.87 42.43
C ILE A 13 10.89 45.36 42.51
N SER A 14 11.27 44.76 43.65
CA SER A 14 10.99 43.38 44.14
C SER A 14 9.51 43.23 44.56
N PRO A 15 8.92 42.02 44.63
CA PRO A 15 9.03 41.23 45.87
C PRO A 15 9.20 39.72 45.67
N SER A 16 10.05 39.15 46.51
CA SER A 16 10.23 37.73 46.79
C SER A 16 8.95 37.07 47.30
N LEU A 17 8.50 35.99 46.65
CA LEU A 17 7.60 35.01 47.25
C LEU A 17 8.41 33.85 47.83
N PHE A 18 8.17 33.58 49.12
CA PHE A 18 8.57 32.36 49.80
C PHE A 18 7.70 31.19 49.31
N LEU A 19 8.32 30.11 48.86
CA LEU A 19 7.71 28.79 48.86
C LEU A 19 8.68 27.80 49.51
N ILE A 20 8.26 27.34 50.69
CA ILE A 20 8.83 26.21 51.42
C ILE A 20 8.39 24.94 50.66
N ALA A 21 9.36 24.10 50.27
CA ALA A 21 9.10 22.70 49.92
C ALA A 21 10.10 21.81 50.66
N CYS A 22 9.57 20.97 51.53
CA CYS A 22 10.25 19.92 52.27
C CYS A 22 9.72 18.57 51.78
N GLY A 23 10.60 17.57 51.66
CA GLY A 23 10.30 16.17 51.33
C GLY A 23 10.65 15.84 49.88
N GLY A 24 11.55 14.91 49.53
CA GLY A 24 11.94 13.67 50.20
C GLY A 24 11.21 12.50 49.53
N GLY A 25 11.91 11.72 48.69
CA GLY A 25 11.38 10.45 48.18
C GLY A 25 11.96 9.98 46.84
N GLY A 26 12.90 9.01 46.91
CA GLY A 26 13.07 7.93 45.93
C GLY A 26 13.39 8.31 44.49
N GLY A 27 14.68 8.44 44.17
CA GLY A 27 15.17 8.31 42.80
C GLY A 27 15.03 6.86 42.32
N GLY A 28 13.81 6.48 41.94
CA GLY A 28 13.58 5.35 41.06
C GLY A 28 13.97 5.79 39.66
N THR A 29 15.19 5.47 39.23
CA THR A 29 15.53 5.48 37.82
C THR A 29 14.74 4.35 37.16
N ASP A 30 13.48 4.63 36.83
CA ASP A 30 12.75 3.86 35.83
C ASP A 30 13.47 4.07 34.50
N ASN A 31 14.47 3.23 34.25
CA ASN A 31 15.00 2.96 32.92
C ASN A 31 13.93 2.17 32.14
N THR A 32 12.71 2.68 32.04
CA THR A 32 11.79 2.26 30.98
C THR A 32 12.31 2.91 29.72
N ALA A 33 13.06 2.12 28.93
CA ALA A 33 13.32 2.47 27.54
C ALA A 33 12.00 2.94 26.91
N PRO A 34 11.99 4.07 26.17
CA PRO A 34 10.76 4.59 25.61
C PRO A 34 10.11 3.49 24.77
N THR A 35 8.92 3.05 25.19
CA THR A 35 8.12 2.10 24.43
C THR A 35 7.92 2.69 23.04
N ALA A 36 8.29 1.93 22.00
CA ALA A 36 8.15 2.40 20.62
C ALA A 36 6.72 2.92 20.39
N THR A 37 6.61 4.07 19.72
CA THR A 37 5.31 4.71 19.47
C THR A 37 4.47 3.81 18.56
N GLU A 38 3.19 3.67 18.87
CA GLU A 38 2.27 2.92 18.02
C GLU A 38 2.12 3.60 16.65
N GLN A 39 2.30 2.81 15.59
CA GLN A 39 2.17 3.21 14.20
C GLN A 39 0.99 2.48 13.55
N LYS A 40 0.51 3.02 12.42
CA LYS A 40 -0.49 2.37 11.58
C LYS A 40 0.14 1.88 10.28
N GLY A 41 -0.17 0.65 9.91
CA GLY A 41 0.17 0.08 8.61
C GLY A 41 -1.09 -0.37 7.87
N GLN A 42 -0.96 -0.75 6.60
CA GLN A 42 -2.04 -1.31 5.80
C GLN A 42 -1.67 -2.70 5.27
N PHE A 43 -2.61 -3.63 5.35
CA PHE A 43 -2.50 -4.93 4.69
C PHE A 43 -3.16 -4.87 3.31
N ILE A 44 -2.39 -5.20 2.26
CA ILE A 44 -2.81 -5.01 0.87
C ILE A 44 -2.57 -6.29 0.05
N ASP A 45 -3.66 -6.98 -0.29
CA ASP A 45 -3.82 -7.81 -1.49
C ASP A 45 -4.63 -6.97 -2.49
N SER A 46 -5.90 -6.76 -2.16
CA SER A 46 -6.59 -5.45 -2.22
C SER A 46 -6.62 -4.87 -0.79
N LEU A 47 -7.31 -3.75 -0.51
CA LEU A 47 -7.54 -3.35 0.88
C LEU A 47 -8.29 -4.48 1.61
N VAL A 48 -7.66 -5.14 2.58
CA VAL A 48 -8.29 -6.29 3.26
C VAL A 48 -8.83 -5.87 4.62
N SER A 49 -10.15 -5.88 4.77
CA SER A 49 -10.84 -5.65 6.03
C SER A 49 -11.21 -6.99 6.68
N GLY A 50 -11.24 -7.03 8.02
CA GLY A 50 -11.64 -8.22 8.76
C GLY A 50 -10.53 -9.23 9.09
N LEU A 51 -9.26 -8.96 8.75
CA LEU A 51 -8.14 -9.80 9.18
C LEU A 51 -7.84 -9.58 10.65
N ARG A 52 -7.85 -10.65 11.45
CA ARG A 52 -7.33 -10.60 12.82
C ARG A 52 -5.80 -10.45 12.76
N TYR A 53 -5.25 -9.55 13.56
CA TYR A 53 -3.81 -9.37 13.68
C TYR A 53 -3.34 -9.32 15.13
N GLU A 54 -2.12 -9.76 15.36
CA GLU A 54 -1.48 -9.78 16.68
C GLU A 54 0.01 -9.45 16.59
N THR A 55 0.46 -8.57 17.47
CA THR A 55 1.86 -8.29 17.80
C THR A 55 2.09 -8.60 19.28
N PRO A 56 3.33 -8.52 19.80
CA PRO A 56 3.59 -8.67 21.23
C PRO A 56 2.82 -7.67 22.12
N THR A 57 2.45 -6.50 21.60
CA THR A 57 1.87 -5.40 22.40
C THR A 57 0.51 -4.90 21.92
N THR A 58 0.03 -5.32 20.76
CA THR A 58 -1.29 -4.94 20.25
C THR A 58 -1.94 -6.09 19.48
N SER A 59 -3.26 -6.10 19.45
CA SER A 59 -4.05 -6.99 18.61
C SER A 59 -5.30 -6.25 18.12
N GLY A 60 -5.95 -6.80 17.09
CA GLY A 60 -7.16 -6.22 16.57
C GLY A 60 -7.60 -6.86 15.26
N VAL A 61 -8.43 -6.13 14.53
CA VAL A 61 -8.93 -6.52 13.21
C VAL A 61 -8.63 -5.39 12.23
N THR A 62 -8.23 -5.70 10.99
CA THR A 62 -8.02 -4.68 9.97
C THR A 62 -9.34 -3.99 9.63
N ASP A 63 -9.31 -2.66 9.53
CA ASP A 63 -10.50 -1.88 9.19
C ASP A 63 -10.79 -1.87 7.67
N THR A 64 -11.80 -1.10 7.25
CA THR A 64 -12.20 -0.98 5.84
C THR A 64 -11.12 -0.38 4.93
N GLN A 65 -10.06 0.20 5.50
CA GLN A 65 -8.89 0.70 4.77
C GLN A 65 -7.69 -0.25 4.92
N GLY A 66 -7.92 -1.47 5.39
CA GLY A 66 -6.91 -2.48 5.66
C GLY A 66 -5.96 -2.12 6.79
N ARG A 67 -6.29 -1.13 7.65
CA ARG A 67 -5.35 -0.59 8.62
C ARG A 67 -5.19 -1.50 9.84
N PHE A 68 -3.96 -1.71 10.26
CA PHE A 68 -3.57 -2.38 11.50
C PHE A 68 -2.63 -1.51 12.33
N SER A 69 -2.47 -1.87 13.59
CA SER A 69 -1.58 -1.18 14.54
C SER A 69 -0.35 -2.02 14.81
N TYR A 70 0.83 -1.40 14.91
CA TYR A 70 2.08 -2.08 15.25
C TYR A 70 3.07 -1.12 15.91
N ARG A 71 4.14 -1.65 16.49
CA ARG A 71 5.32 -0.86 16.91
C ARG A 71 6.55 -1.31 16.13
N ASP A 72 7.48 -0.37 15.89
CA ASP A 72 8.72 -0.68 15.16
C ASP A 72 9.50 -1.80 15.85
N GLY A 73 10.03 -2.73 15.04
CA GLY A 73 10.75 -3.91 15.51
C GLY A 73 9.87 -5.11 15.88
N GLU A 74 8.54 -4.94 15.99
CA GLU A 74 7.65 -6.05 16.28
C GLU A 74 7.38 -6.94 15.06
N THR A 75 7.14 -8.23 15.33
CA THR A 75 6.56 -9.14 14.34
C THR A 75 5.05 -9.14 14.49
N ILE A 76 4.36 -8.90 13.38
CA ILE A 76 2.89 -8.99 13.28
C ILE A 76 2.51 -10.31 12.63
N ARG A 77 1.44 -10.93 13.13
CA ARG A 77 0.83 -12.16 12.60
C ARG A 77 -0.59 -11.85 12.12
N PHE A 78 -0.99 -12.41 10.99
CA PHE A 78 -2.32 -12.22 10.41
C PHE A 78 -3.09 -13.54 10.32
N TYR A 79 -4.40 -13.46 10.53
CA TYR A 79 -5.30 -14.60 10.60
C TYR A 79 -6.67 -14.29 9.97
N VAL A 80 -7.32 -15.33 9.45
CA VAL A 80 -8.76 -15.35 9.19
C VAL A 80 -9.36 -16.36 10.18
N GLY A 81 -10.11 -15.90 11.17
CA GLY A 81 -10.45 -16.73 12.33
C GLY A 81 -9.19 -17.26 13.01
N ASP A 82 -9.00 -18.58 12.99
CA ASP A 82 -7.78 -19.25 13.49
C ASP A 82 -6.81 -19.68 12.37
N VAL A 83 -7.21 -19.51 11.10
CA VAL A 83 -6.36 -19.83 9.96
C VAL A 83 -5.21 -18.84 9.89
N PHE A 84 -3.99 -19.29 10.23
CA PHE A 84 -2.78 -18.49 10.15
C PHE A 84 -2.39 -18.22 8.70
N ILE A 85 -2.41 -16.95 8.29
CA ILE A 85 -2.08 -16.53 6.92
C ILE A 85 -0.57 -16.32 6.77
N GLY A 86 0.07 -15.76 7.80
CA GLY A 86 1.50 -15.51 7.79
C GLY A 86 1.92 -14.44 8.77
N LYS A 87 3.21 -14.10 8.75
CA LYS A 87 3.81 -13.11 9.65
C LYS A 87 4.87 -12.27 8.93
N ALA A 88 5.06 -11.04 9.37
CA ALA A 88 6.07 -10.14 8.84
C ALA A 88 6.56 -9.19 9.93
N SER A 89 7.68 -8.50 9.69
CA SER A 89 8.04 -7.33 10.49
C SER A 89 7.03 -6.20 10.25
N GLY A 90 6.55 -5.58 11.32
CA GLY A 90 5.64 -4.43 11.27
C GLY A 90 6.22 -3.30 10.42
N ARG A 91 5.39 -2.75 9.53
CA ARG A 91 5.75 -1.68 8.58
C ARG A 91 4.50 -1.04 8.00
N ALA A 92 4.66 0.11 7.36
CA ALA A 92 3.55 0.91 6.81
C ALA A 92 2.69 0.18 5.78
N ILE A 93 3.29 -0.70 4.97
CA ILE A 93 2.59 -1.51 3.95
C ILE A 93 3.07 -2.95 4.05
N ILE A 94 2.14 -3.88 4.31
CA ILE A 94 2.36 -5.32 4.25
C ILE A 94 1.47 -5.88 3.16
N THR A 95 2.04 -6.70 2.28
CA THR A 95 1.30 -7.47 1.27
C THR A 95 1.54 -8.96 1.54
N PRO A 96 0.79 -9.86 0.89
CA PRO A 96 1.08 -11.30 0.93
C PRO A 96 2.53 -11.69 0.60
N ILE A 97 3.28 -10.86 -0.14
CA ILE A 97 4.71 -11.08 -0.40
C ILE A 97 5.51 -11.03 0.92
N GLU A 98 5.29 -10.03 1.76
CA GLU A 98 6.04 -9.85 3.01
C GLU A 98 5.73 -10.92 4.06
N LEU A 99 4.63 -11.67 3.91
CA LEU A 99 4.27 -12.77 4.80
C LEU A 99 5.09 -14.04 4.55
N VAL A 100 5.72 -14.15 3.38
CA VAL A 100 6.41 -15.34 2.92
C VAL A 100 7.92 -15.08 2.84
N ASN A 101 8.69 -15.85 3.60
CA ASN A 101 10.15 -15.77 3.55
C ASN A 101 10.67 -16.02 2.12
N ASN A 102 11.61 -15.18 1.67
CA ASN A 102 12.26 -15.26 0.35
C ASN A 102 11.31 -15.08 -0.85
N ALA A 103 10.10 -14.54 -0.66
CA ALA A 103 9.26 -14.12 -1.78
C ALA A 103 9.73 -12.75 -2.31
N ASN A 104 10.04 -12.69 -3.60
CA ASN A 104 10.46 -11.45 -4.27
C ASN A 104 9.29 -10.72 -4.96
N ASP A 105 8.29 -11.49 -5.40
CA ASP A 105 7.16 -11.01 -6.20
C ASP A 105 5.95 -11.96 -6.11
N GLU A 106 4.89 -11.63 -6.85
CA GLU A 106 3.65 -12.41 -6.91
C GLU A 106 3.77 -13.77 -7.63
N SER A 107 4.95 -14.12 -8.18
CA SER A 107 5.16 -15.43 -8.82
C SER A 107 5.37 -16.57 -7.83
N ASN A 108 5.70 -16.24 -6.56
CA ASN A 108 5.92 -17.23 -5.50
C ASN A 108 4.65 -18.07 -5.23
N VAL A 109 4.80 -19.40 -5.17
CA VAL A 109 3.67 -20.34 -5.04
C VAL A 109 2.93 -20.17 -3.71
N HIS A 110 3.65 -19.96 -2.62
CA HIS A 110 3.06 -19.76 -1.28
C HIS A 110 2.29 -18.44 -1.25
N VAL A 111 2.87 -17.36 -1.79
CA VAL A 111 2.16 -16.07 -1.95
C VAL A 111 0.85 -16.29 -2.70
N GLN A 112 0.88 -16.97 -3.85
CA GLN A 112 -0.33 -17.23 -4.63
C GLN A 112 -1.37 -18.09 -3.90
N ASN A 113 -0.95 -19.04 -3.04
CA ASN A 113 -1.90 -19.81 -2.23
C ASN A 113 -2.63 -18.91 -1.22
N ILE A 114 -1.93 -17.94 -0.63
CA ILE A 114 -2.54 -16.92 0.23
C ILE A 114 -3.53 -16.06 -0.58
N LEU A 115 -3.14 -15.59 -1.78
CA LEU A 115 -4.02 -14.79 -2.66
C LEU A 115 -5.30 -15.55 -3.03
N ILE A 116 -5.16 -16.82 -3.45
CA ILE A 116 -6.31 -17.67 -3.80
C ILE A 116 -7.26 -17.78 -2.61
N PHE A 117 -6.74 -17.98 -1.40
CA PHE A 117 -7.58 -18.08 -0.21
C PHE A 117 -8.29 -16.77 0.08
N LEU A 118 -7.57 -15.66 0.26
CA LEU A 118 -8.15 -14.37 0.64
C LEU A 118 -9.20 -13.87 -0.37
N GLN A 119 -8.89 -13.92 -1.67
CA GLN A 119 -9.80 -13.46 -2.71
C GLN A 119 -11.00 -14.41 -2.89
N SER A 120 -10.86 -15.71 -2.58
CA SER A 120 -11.98 -16.66 -2.67
C SER A 120 -13.01 -16.56 -1.55
N ILE A 121 -12.62 -15.99 -0.41
CA ILE A 121 -13.45 -15.87 0.80
C ILE A 121 -13.99 -14.47 1.05
N ASP A 122 -13.65 -13.55 0.15
CA ASP A 122 -14.21 -12.21 0.09
C ASP A 122 -15.76 -12.23 0.18
N GLU A 123 -16.40 -11.13 0.55
CA GLU A 123 -17.86 -11.11 0.73
C GLU A 123 -18.57 -11.28 -0.61
N ASP A 124 -18.25 -10.45 -1.60
CA ASP A 124 -18.88 -10.42 -2.92
C ASP A 124 -18.02 -11.08 -4.02
N GLY A 125 -16.72 -11.24 -3.78
CA GLY A 125 -15.80 -11.85 -4.75
C GLY A 125 -15.34 -10.89 -5.82
N ASP A 126 -15.41 -9.59 -5.54
CA ASP A 126 -14.92 -8.51 -6.37
C ASP A 126 -13.81 -7.76 -5.64
N GLU A 127 -12.57 -8.23 -5.82
CA GLU A 127 -11.42 -7.64 -5.13
C GLU A 127 -11.12 -6.18 -5.53
N SER A 128 -11.74 -5.68 -6.62
CA SER A 128 -11.56 -4.31 -7.09
C SER A 128 -12.13 -3.26 -6.13
N ASN A 129 -13.06 -3.65 -5.26
CA ASN A 129 -13.66 -2.78 -4.25
C ASN A 129 -13.07 -2.99 -2.83
N GLY A 130 -12.10 -3.89 -2.68
CA GLY A 130 -11.56 -4.34 -1.40
C GLY A 130 -11.73 -5.85 -1.24
N ILE A 131 -11.20 -6.40 -0.16
CA ILE A 131 -11.53 -7.77 0.28
C ILE A 131 -12.15 -7.65 1.67
N THR A 132 -13.38 -8.13 1.83
CA THR A 132 -14.13 -8.08 3.07
C THR A 132 -14.24 -9.45 3.69
N ILE A 133 -13.51 -9.67 4.79
CA ILE A 133 -13.63 -10.86 5.61
C ILE A 133 -14.72 -10.62 6.66
N THR A 134 -15.90 -11.18 6.40
CA THR A 134 -17.06 -11.00 7.29
C THR A 134 -16.87 -11.70 8.65
N THR A 135 -17.70 -11.34 9.63
CA THR A 135 -17.77 -12.08 10.90
C THR A 135 -18.21 -13.52 10.69
N ASN A 136 -19.10 -13.79 9.74
CA ASN A 136 -19.51 -15.16 9.41
C ASN A 136 -18.33 -15.97 8.86
N ALA A 137 -17.55 -15.38 7.95
CA ALA A 137 -16.35 -15.99 7.39
C ALA A 137 -15.30 -16.27 8.49
N THR A 138 -15.12 -15.32 9.41
CA THR A 138 -14.24 -15.48 10.57
C THR A 138 -14.69 -16.64 11.46
N ASN A 139 -15.98 -16.70 11.80
CA ASN A 139 -16.54 -17.76 12.63
C ASN A 139 -16.44 -19.14 11.96
N ALA A 140 -16.66 -19.20 10.64
CA ALA A 140 -16.52 -20.41 9.85
C ALA A 140 -15.07 -20.92 9.78
N ALA A 141 -14.09 -20.03 9.97
CA ALA A 141 -12.66 -20.34 9.99
C ALA A 141 -12.10 -20.66 11.40
N THR A 142 -12.92 -20.59 12.45
CA THR A 142 -12.52 -20.92 13.83
C THR A 142 -12.14 -22.39 13.96
N GLY A 143 -11.01 -22.68 14.60
CA GLY A 143 -10.44 -24.02 14.73
C GLY A 143 -9.94 -24.65 13.44
N GLN A 144 -9.93 -23.91 12.32
CA GLN A 144 -9.49 -24.39 11.02
C GLN A 144 -8.03 -24.00 10.74
N SER A 145 -7.41 -24.71 9.80
CA SER A 145 -6.06 -24.40 9.32
C SER A 145 -5.95 -24.69 7.82
N ALA A 146 -5.07 -23.96 7.14
CA ALA A 146 -4.72 -24.21 5.75
C ALA A 146 -3.20 -24.26 5.60
N ASP A 147 -2.69 -25.23 4.84
CA ASP A 147 -1.28 -25.29 4.49
C ASP A 147 -1.01 -24.52 3.19
N PHE A 148 -0.53 -23.28 3.34
CA PHE A 148 -0.18 -22.43 2.20
C PHE A 148 1.16 -22.79 1.55
N SER A 149 1.93 -23.73 2.11
CA SER A 149 3.19 -24.20 1.52
C SER A 149 3.02 -25.27 0.44
N LEU A 150 1.79 -25.78 0.26
CA LEU A 150 1.47 -26.78 -0.75
C LEU A 150 1.91 -26.36 -2.16
N ALA A 151 2.36 -27.34 -2.93
CA ALA A 151 2.83 -27.14 -4.30
C ALA A 151 1.72 -26.59 -5.23
N LYS A 152 2.15 -25.96 -6.33
CA LYS A 152 1.26 -25.42 -7.36
C LYS A 152 0.31 -26.51 -7.88
N GLY A 153 -1.00 -26.24 -7.89
CA GLY A 153 -2.03 -27.18 -8.31
C GLY A 153 -2.50 -28.12 -7.20
N VAL A 154 -1.66 -28.39 -6.20
CA VAL A 154 -2.02 -29.23 -5.05
C VAL A 154 -2.87 -28.45 -4.05
N PHE A 155 -2.55 -27.18 -3.80
CA PHE A 155 -3.35 -26.34 -2.90
C PHE A 155 -4.81 -26.25 -3.35
N GLU A 156 -5.04 -26.04 -4.64
CA GLU A 156 -6.37 -25.85 -5.23
C GLU A 156 -7.21 -27.12 -5.26
N THR A 157 -6.57 -28.30 -5.23
CA THR A 157 -7.22 -29.61 -5.29
C THR A 157 -7.23 -30.34 -3.95
N ASN A 158 -6.61 -29.75 -2.92
CA ASN A 158 -6.60 -30.31 -1.58
C ASN A 158 -8.03 -30.28 -1.00
N ALA A 159 -8.53 -31.45 -0.60
CA ALA A 159 -9.90 -31.60 -0.12
C ALA A 159 -10.18 -30.73 1.12
N ALA A 160 -9.25 -30.66 2.08
CA ALA A 160 -9.43 -29.85 3.29
C ALA A 160 -9.46 -28.35 2.97
N VAL A 161 -8.60 -27.88 2.06
CA VAL A 161 -8.64 -26.48 1.58
C VAL A 161 -9.96 -26.18 0.87
N GLN A 162 -10.41 -27.04 -0.05
CA GLN A 162 -11.68 -26.84 -0.76
C GLN A 162 -12.88 -26.82 0.19
N THR A 163 -12.91 -27.75 1.17
CA THR A 163 -13.95 -27.77 2.21
C THR A 163 -13.91 -26.48 3.04
N LEU A 164 -12.72 -26.01 3.43
CA LEU A 164 -12.58 -24.78 4.19
C LEU A 164 -13.12 -23.56 3.43
N ILE A 165 -12.66 -23.31 2.20
CA ILE A 165 -13.12 -22.11 1.46
C ILE A 165 -14.61 -22.21 1.13
N SER A 166 -15.13 -23.41 0.85
CA SER A 166 -16.57 -23.60 0.58
C SER A 166 -17.41 -23.35 1.83
N THR A 167 -16.99 -23.83 3.00
CA THR A 167 -17.66 -23.54 4.29
C THR A 167 -17.67 -22.04 4.57
N ILE A 168 -16.53 -21.36 4.43
CA ILE A 168 -16.44 -19.91 4.63
C ILE A 168 -17.36 -19.16 3.66
N ARG A 169 -17.31 -19.50 2.37
CA ARG A 169 -18.12 -18.86 1.35
C ARG A 169 -19.62 -19.08 1.56
N ASN A 170 -20.02 -20.30 1.90
CA ASN A 170 -21.41 -20.63 2.19
C ASN A 170 -21.94 -19.83 3.40
N SER A 171 -21.07 -19.51 4.37
CA SER A 171 -21.43 -18.65 5.51
C SER A 171 -21.73 -17.20 5.11
N ASN A 172 -21.23 -16.75 3.95
CA ASN A 172 -21.57 -15.48 3.32
C ASN A 172 -22.81 -15.57 2.40
N GLY A 173 -23.46 -16.74 2.30
CA GLY A 173 -24.58 -16.96 1.39
C GLY A 173 -24.16 -17.03 -0.09
N GLN A 174 -22.88 -17.31 -0.35
CA GLN A 174 -22.30 -17.25 -1.69
C GLN A 174 -22.05 -18.66 -2.24
N THR A 175 -22.34 -18.90 -3.52
CA THR A 175 -22.08 -20.18 -4.22
C THR A 175 -21.15 -19.98 -5.42
N ARG A 176 -20.09 -19.22 -5.17
CA ARG A 176 -18.82 -19.08 -5.91
C ARG A 176 -18.23 -20.38 -6.47
N PRO A 177 -17.47 -20.42 -7.57
CA PRO A 177 -16.23 -21.21 -7.60
C PRO A 177 -15.10 -20.51 -6.81
N MET A 178 -14.07 -21.27 -6.46
CA MET A 178 -12.80 -20.70 -5.98
C MET A 178 -12.12 -19.93 -7.11
N ILE A 179 -11.47 -18.81 -6.81
CA ILE A 179 -10.77 -18.04 -7.83
C ILE A 179 -9.59 -18.84 -8.37
N THR A 180 -9.30 -18.70 -9.67
CA THR A 180 -8.13 -19.37 -10.25
C THR A 180 -6.83 -18.68 -9.82
N ARG A 181 -5.74 -19.44 -9.77
CA ARG A 181 -4.39 -18.91 -9.52
C ARG A 181 -4.01 -17.75 -10.45
N ALA A 182 -4.37 -17.86 -11.73
CA ALA A 182 -4.06 -16.83 -12.72
C ALA A 182 -4.81 -15.52 -12.43
N GLN A 183 -6.11 -15.62 -12.12
CA GLN A 183 -6.91 -14.46 -11.71
C GLN A 183 -6.35 -13.84 -10.43
N ALA A 184 -6.10 -14.65 -9.39
CA ALA A 184 -5.59 -14.14 -8.11
C ALA A 184 -4.25 -13.41 -8.24
N LYS A 185 -3.32 -13.99 -9.01
CA LYS A 185 -2.02 -13.38 -9.30
C LYS A 185 -2.17 -12.07 -10.08
N ASN A 186 -3.04 -12.04 -11.09
CA ASN A 186 -3.18 -10.86 -11.96
C ASN A 186 -3.84 -9.69 -11.23
N ALA A 187 -4.88 -9.96 -10.43
CA ALA A 187 -5.52 -8.95 -9.61
C ALA A 187 -4.53 -8.33 -8.61
N PHE A 188 -3.80 -9.18 -7.88
CA PHE A 188 -2.79 -8.73 -6.94
C PHE A 188 -1.66 -7.93 -7.62
N ARG A 189 -1.19 -8.36 -8.79
CA ARG A 189 -0.19 -7.62 -9.57
C ARG A 189 -0.66 -6.20 -9.90
N SER A 190 -1.92 -6.04 -10.33
CA SER A 190 -2.51 -4.72 -10.61
C SER A 190 -2.55 -3.86 -9.34
N ASN A 191 -2.94 -4.44 -8.21
CA ASN A 191 -2.95 -3.73 -6.92
C ASN A 191 -1.53 -3.30 -6.50
N LEU A 192 -0.51 -4.15 -6.69
CA LEU A 192 0.88 -3.80 -6.42
C LEU A 192 1.37 -2.62 -7.28
N LEU A 193 1.03 -2.60 -8.57
CA LEU A 193 1.39 -1.50 -9.47
C LEU A 193 0.69 -0.20 -9.07
N ASN A 194 -0.58 -0.28 -8.67
CA ASN A 194 -1.35 0.87 -8.21
C ASN A 194 -0.73 1.55 -6.97
N LEU A 195 -0.05 0.80 -6.10
CA LEU A 195 0.69 1.37 -4.94
C LEU A 195 1.87 2.27 -5.35
N PHE A 196 2.35 2.14 -6.58
CA PHE A 196 3.37 3.02 -7.14
C PHE A 196 2.79 4.19 -7.93
N SER A 197 1.50 4.19 -8.25
CA SER A 197 0.91 5.23 -9.09
C SER A 197 0.97 6.61 -8.44
N GLY A 198 1.37 7.59 -9.23
CA GLY A 198 1.51 8.97 -8.76
C GLY A 198 2.59 9.76 -9.47
N LYS A 199 2.76 11.00 -9.03
CA LYS A 199 3.81 11.91 -9.48
C LYS A 199 5.01 11.83 -8.56
N TYR A 200 6.19 11.80 -9.14
CA TYR A 200 7.48 11.71 -8.47
C TYR A 200 8.37 12.85 -8.94
N LYS A 201 9.23 13.33 -8.04
CA LYS A 201 10.25 14.33 -8.34
C LYS A 201 11.56 13.95 -7.68
N GLY A 202 12.67 14.25 -8.34
CA GLY A 202 13.98 13.95 -7.82
C GLY A 202 15.11 14.70 -8.52
N THR A 203 16.33 14.26 -8.22
CA THR A 203 17.58 14.75 -8.82
C THR A 203 18.46 13.58 -9.23
N PHE A 204 19.39 13.85 -10.14
CA PHE A 204 20.49 12.96 -10.47
C PHE A 204 21.83 13.70 -10.35
N THR A 205 22.88 12.94 -10.13
CA THR A 205 24.27 13.38 -9.91
C THR A 205 25.23 12.36 -10.52
N GLY A 206 26.50 12.72 -10.69
CA GLY A 206 27.53 11.87 -11.28
C GLY A 206 28.34 12.68 -12.27
N ASP A 207 28.59 12.10 -13.45
CA ASP A 207 29.23 12.80 -14.56
C ASP A 207 28.35 13.93 -15.14
N ASP A 208 27.04 13.89 -14.87
CA ASP A 208 26.09 14.99 -15.09
C ASP A 208 25.21 15.18 -13.84
N THR A 209 24.64 16.38 -13.70
CA THR A 209 23.72 16.76 -12.63
C THR A 209 22.43 17.32 -13.20
N GLY A 210 21.35 17.16 -12.44
CA GLY A 210 20.07 17.72 -12.85
C GLY A 210 18.89 17.25 -12.03
N SER A 211 17.70 17.50 -12.57
CA SER A 211 16.42 17.18 -11.93
C SER A 211 15.51 16.35 -12.83
N TRP A 212 14.52 15.70 -12.23
CA TRP A 212 13.52 14.96 -12.99
C TRP A 212 12.14 15.01 -12.33
N ILE A 213 11.11 14.91 -13.16
CA ILE A 213 9.72 14.72 -12.74
C ILE A 213 9.11 13.61 -13.60
N ALA A 214 8.44 12.66 -12.98
CA ALA A 214 7.78 11.56 -13.68
C ALA A 214 6.43 11.21 -13.08
N THR A 215 5.55 10.66 -13.90
CA THR A 215 4.29 10.04 -13.48
C THR A 215 4.39 8.55 -13.72
N VAL A 216 3.99 7.76 -12.72
CA VAL A 216 3.76 6.32 -12.82
C VAL A 216 2.25 6.11 -12.88
N ASP A 217 1.76 5.44 -13.91
CA ASP A 217 0.34 5.09 -14.03
C ASP A 217 -0.01 3.78 -13.30
N ALA A 218 -1.27 3.34 -13.38
CA ALA A 218 -1.74 2.10 -12.73
C ALA A 218 -1.19 0.82 -13.36
N ASN A 219 -0.63 0.90 -14.57
CA ASN A 219 -0.03 -0.22 -15.29
C ASN A 219 1.50 -0.25 -15.14
N GLY A 220 2.07 0.67 -14.36
CA GLY A 220 3.52 0.80 -14.19
C GLY A 220 4.21 1.49 -15.36
N VAL A 221 3.49 2.18 -16.25
CA VAL A 221 4.10 3.00 -17.30
C VAL A 221 4.63 4.28 -16.67
N ILE A 222 5.89 4.60 -16.97
CA ILE A 222 6.55 5.81 -16.51
C ILE A 222 6.64 6.79 -17.68
N THR A 223 6.22 8.02 -17.46
CA THR A 223 6.42 9.14 -18.39
C THR A 223 6.84 10.38 -17.63
N GLY A 224 7.75 11.18 -18.19
CA GLY A 224 8.29 12.32 -17.46
C GLY A 224 9.24 13.18 -18.28
N ILE A 225 9.92 14.06 -17.57
CA ILE A 225 10.96 14.93 -18.09
C ILE A 225 12.17 14.83 -17.13
N SER A 226 13.35 14.59 -17.69
CA SER A 226 14.64 14.85 -17.04
C SER A 226 15.18 16.19 -17.54
N THR A 227 15.90 16.91 -16.70
CA THR A 227 16.53 18.19 -17.05
C THR A 227 17.96 18.17 -16.54
N SER A 228 18.90 18.02 -17.46
CA SER A 228 20.33 18.18 -17.26
C SER A 228 20.67 19.66 -17.08
N ASP A 229 21.61 19.92 -16.18
CA ASP A 229 22.16 21.27 -15.98
C ASP A 229 23.04 21.70 -17.17
N ALA A 230 23.62 20.74 -17.90
CA ALA A 230 24.45 20.98 -19.09
C ALA A 230 23.64 21.00 -20.39
N ASP A 231 22.77 20.01 -20.57
CA ASP A 231 22.13 19.72 -21.87
C ASP A 231 20.64 20.10 -21.93
N GLY A 232 20.06 20.52 -20.81
CA GLY A 232 18.65 20.92 -20.73
C GLY A 232 17.70 19.73 -20.63
N ALA A 233 16.46 19.92 -21.10
CA ALA A 233 15.37 18.98 -20.83
C ALA A 233 15.18 17.93 -21.93
N ASP A 234 14.98 16.67 -21.53
CA ASP A 234 14.56 15.55 -22.38
C ASP A 234 13.36 14.81 -21.76
N LYS A 235 12.52 14.23 -22.63
CA LYS A 235 11.42 13.37 -22.18
C LYS A 235 11.98 12.03 -21.78
N ILE A 236 11.57 11.54 -20.62
CA ILE A 236 11.85 10.18 -20.17
C ILE A 236 10.60 9.32 -20.25
N SER A 237 10.77 8.06 -20.65
CA SER A 237 9.73 7.04 -20.56
C SER A 237 10.32 5.70 -20.14
N GLY A 238 9.49 4.84 -19.57
CA GLY A 238 9.96 3.57 -19.02
C GLY A 238 8.84 2.72 -18.46
N THR A 239 9.23 1.62 -17.82
CA THR A 239 8.30 0.74 -17.11
C THR A 239 8.77 0.46 -15.69
N LEU A 240 7.82 0.14 -14.82
CA LEU A 240 7.99 -0.26 -13.43
C LEU A 240 7.37 -1.64 -13.24
N SER A 241 8.14 -2.58 -12.66
CA SER A 241 7.61 -3.89 -12.25
C SER A 241 6.83 -3.79 -10.93
N SER A 242 6.03 -4.81 -10.63
CA SER A 242 5.35 -4.98 -9.33
C SER A 242 6.31 -5.11 -8.14
N SER A 243 7.58 -5.45 -8.40
CA SER A 243 8.68 -5.47 -7.43
C SER A 243 9.36 -4.10 -7.22
N GLY A 244 8.89 -3.04 -7.89
CA GLY A 244 9.41 -1.69 -7.77
C GLY A 244 10.67 -1.42 -8.60
N LYS A 245 11.07 -2.33 -9.49
CA LYS A 245 12.23 -2.14 -10.37
C LYS A 245 11.81 -1.40 -11.63
N SER A 246 12.52 -0.34 -11.97
CA SER A 246 12.26 0.44 -13.18
C SER A 246 13.43 0.43 -14.14
N SER A 247 13.11 0.59 -15.42
CA SER A 247 14.05 0.99 -16.47
C SER A 247 13.42 2.13 -17.25
N MET A 248 14.10 3.27 -17.32
CA MET A 248 13.65 4.47 -18.04
C MET A 248 14.75 4.95 -18.99
N SER A 249 14.38 5.56 -20.10
CA SER A 249 15.30 6.16 -21.05
C SER A 249 14.80 7.51 -21.55
N GLY A 250 15.74 8.36 -21.94
CA GLY A 250 15.46 9.59 -22.69
C GLY A 250 14.88 9.32 -24.08
N THR A 251 14.35 10.35 -24.73
CA THR A 251 13.84 10.26 -26.12
C THR A 251 14.92 10.69 -27.11
N ALA A 252 15.81 11.60 -26.69
CA ALA A 252 16.91 12.11 -27.52
C ALA A 252 18.26 11.41 -27.22
N GLY A 253 18.40 10.79 -26.05
CA GLY A 253 19.64 10.13 -25.62
C GLY A 253 19.55 8.60 -25.51
N SER A 254 20.71 7.98 -25.30
CA SER A 254 20.90 6.55 -25.01
C SER A 254 20.97 6.24 -23.50
N THR A 255 20.82 7.26 -22.65
CA THR A 255 20.91 7.12 -21.18
C THR A 255 19.82 6.22 -20.62
N ILE A 256 20.23 5.23 -19.82
CA ILE A 256 19.35 4.31 -19.12
C ILE A 256 19.37 4.63 -17.63
N PHE A 257 18.21 4.92 -17.06
CA PHE A 257 17.99 5.08 -15.63
C PHE A 257 17.39 3.79 -15.05
N SER A 258 18.18 3.10 -14.22
CA SER A 258 17.78 1.88 -13.51
C SER A 258 17.38 2.21 -12.07
N GLY A 259 16.10 2.05 -11.74
CA GLY A 259 15.53 2.54 -10.48
C GLY A 259 14.94 1.46 -9.58
N ASN A 260 14.81 1.81 -8.30
CA ASN A 260 14.07 1.09 -7.28
C ASN A 260 13.10 2.05 -6.59
N PHE A 261 11.81 1.74 -6.70
CA PHE A 261 10.70 2.49 -6.12
C PHE A 261 10.19 1.72 -4.90
N SER A 262 10.06 2.40 -3.76
CA SER A 262 9.38 1.84 -2.59
C SER A 262 7.88 2.16 -2.66
N ARG A 263 7.04 1.29 -2.08
CA ARG A 263 5.59 1.55 -1.95
C ARG A 263 5.28 2.78 -1.09
N THR A 264 6.21 3.15 -0.22
CA THR A 264 6.17 4.41 0.57
C THR A 264 6.57 5.65 -0.23
N GLY A 265 7.01 5.50 -1.49
CA GLY A 265 7.23 6.58 -2.43
C GLY A 265 8.67 7.08 -2.52
N ASN A 266 9.65 6.41 -1.91
CA ASN A 266 11.07 6.73 -2.10
C ASN A 266 11.57 6.11 -3.40
N VAL A 267 12.46 6.81 -4.09
CA VAL A 267 13.09 6.35 -5.34
C VAL A 267 14.59 6.49 -5.21
N THR A 268 15.32 5.46 -5.63
CA THR A 268 16.78 5.45 -5.73
C THR A 268 17.20 4.68 -6.97
N GLY A 269 18.31 5.04 -7.59
CA GLY A 269 18.83 4.28 -8.71
C GLY A 269 20.13 4.83 -9.28
N THR A 270 20.52 4.27 -10.41
CA THR A 270 21.71 4.65 -11.17
C THR A 270 21.34 5.01 -12.60
N TRP A 271 22.18 5.79 -13.25
CA TRP A 271 22.07 6.06 -14.67
C TRP A 271 23.42 5.81 -15.35
N VAL A 272 23.36 5.43 -16.63
CA VAL A 272 24.52 5.24 -17.49
C VAL A 272 24.14 5.61 -18.93
N ASP A 273 25.02 6.30 -19.65
CA ASP A 273 24.87 6.59 -21.08
C ASP A 273 25.73 5.67 -21.97
N ASP A 274 25.72 5.90 -23.28
CA ASP A 274 26.51 5.12 -24.25
C ASP A 274 28.01 5.43 -24.26
N THR A 275 28.44 6.50 -23.60
CA THR A 275 29.84 6.88 -23.41
C THR A 275 30.41 6.34 -22.09
N ASN A 276 29.61 5.56 -21.35
CA ASN A 276 29.89 5.10 -19.99
C ASN A 276 29.90 6.20 -18.93
N ALA A 277 29.44 7.41 -19.25
CA ALA A 277 29.17 8.42 -18.24
C ALA A 277 28.03 7.90 -17.34
N SER A 278 28.17 8.11 -16.03
CA SER A 278 27.31 7.44 -15.07
C SER A 278 27.08 8.25 -13.81
N GLY A 279 26.09 7.80 -13.04
CA GLY A 279 25.80 8.42 -11.77
C GLY A 279 24.64 7.79 -11.02
N SER A 280 24.11 8.53 -10.07
CA SER A 280 23.00 8.12 -9.21
C SER A 280 21.84 9.09 -9.28
N PHE A 281 20.63 8.60 -9.03
CA PHE A 281 19.45 9.44 -8.90
C PHE A 281 18.63 9.04 -7.67
N THR A 282 17.96 10.03 -7.10
CA THR A 282 17.02 9.84 -5.99
C THR A 282 15.77 10.64 -6.24
N GLY A 283 14.67 10.28 -5.58
CA GLY A 283 13.44 11.05 -5.65
C GLY A 283 12.40 10.61 -4.63
N LYS A 284 11.30 11.35 -4.60
CA LYS A 284 10.14 11.07 -3.76
C LYS A 284 8.83 11.27 -4.52
N ARG A 285 7.82 10.49 -4.16
CA ARG A 285 6.43 10.70 -4.58
C ARG A 285 5.93 12.01 -3.97
N ILE A 286 5.43 12.89 -4.81
CA ILE A 286 4.88 14.20 -4.44
C ILE A 286 3.34 14.22 -4.48
N SER A 287 2.72 13.27 -5.19
CA SER A 287 1.27 13.07 -5.19
C SER A 287 0.98 11.61 -5.53
N ALA A 288 0.19 10.91 -4.71
CA ALA A 288 -0.36 9.61 -5.11
C ALA A 288 -1.55 9.81 -6.05
N THR A 289 -1.75 8.89 -6.98
CA THR A 289 -3.04 8.77 -7.68
C THR A 289 -3.96 7.99 -6.74
N SER A 290 -5.09 8.56 -6.33
CA SER A 290 -6.00 7.87 -5.41
C SER A 290 -6.49 6.56 -6.03
N ALA A 291 -6.32 5.45 -5.31
CA ALA A 291 -6.85 4.13 -5.69
C ALA A 291 -8.39 4.12 -5.88
N ALA A 292 -9.09 5.17 -5.47
CA ALA A 292 -10.56 5.29 -5.55
C ALA A 292 -11.10 5.97 -6.84
N ALA A 293 -10.25 6.46 -7.75
CA ALA A 293 -10.73 7.28 -8.88
C ALA A 293 -11.14 6.50 -10.15
N ASN A 294 -10.86 5.18 -10.24
CA ASN A 294 -11.35 4.36 -11.35
C ASN A 294 -12.78 3.82 -11.13
N ASN A 295 -13.42 4.14 -10.00
CA ASN A 295 -14.73 3.60 -9.60
C ASN A 295 -15.94 4.38 -10.14
N ASN A 296 -15.82 5.20 -11.20
CA ASN A 296 -16.99 5.90 -11.75
C ASN A 296 -17.05 6.04 -13.28
N THR A 297 -16.59 5.03 -14.02
CA THR A 297 -16.94 4.92 -15.45
C THR A 297 -17.30 3.49 -15.83
N ARG A 298 -18.38 2.97 -15.25
CA ARG A 298 -19.23 1.97 -15.90
C ARG A 298 -20.60 2.59 -16.11
N THR A 299 -20.74 3.25 -17.26
CA THR A 299 -21.97 3.50 -18.02
C THR A 299 -23.28 3.25 -17.29
N SER A 300 -23.83 4.32 -16.70
CA SER A 300 -25.28 4.50 -16.60
C SER A 300 -25.83 4.71 -18.01
N SER A 301 -26.10 3.63 -18.74
CA SER A 301 -27.09 3.68 -19.82
C SER A 301 -28.46 3.64 -19.17
N LYS A 302 -28.99 4.83 -18.85
CA LYS A 302 -30.42 5.03 -18.63
C LYS A 302 -31.15 4.58 -19.91
N GLU A 303 -31.85 3.46 -19.84
CA GLU A 303 -32.99 3.21 -20.73
C GLU A 303 -34.07 4.24 -20.38
N SER A 304 -34.10 5.33 -21.14
CA SER A 304 -35.24 6.24 -21.21
C SER A 304 -36.06 5.86 -22.43
N GLY A 305 -36.93 4.86 -22.29
CA GLY A 305 -37.96 4.50 -23.25
C GLY A 305 -39.34 4.83 -22.68
N SER A 306 -39.72 6.10 -22.70
CA SER A 306 -41.09 6.54 -22.40
C SER A 306 -42.04 6.03 -23.49
N ASN A 307 -42.85 5.02 -23.18
CA ASN A 307 -43.97 4.64 -24.04
C ASN A 307 -45.18 5.53 -23.70
N ALA A 308 -45.33 6.61 -24.46
CA ALA A 308 -46.46 7.53 -24.35
C ALA A 308 -47.74 6.84 -24.85
N SER A 309 -48.71 6.73 -23.95
CA SER A 309 -50.09 6.33 -24.25
C SER A 309 -50.78 7.43 -25.06
N ASN A 310 -51.09 7.17 -26.33
CA ASN A 310 -52.08 7.96 -27.06
C ASN A 310 -53.47 7.36 -26.84
N ILE A 311 -54.21 8.00 -25.95
CA ILE A 311 -55.66 7.92 -25.80
C ILE A 311 -56.28 8.73 -26.95
N THR A 312 -57.00 8.06 -27.85
CA THR A 312 -57.94 8.71 -28.77
C THR A 312 -59.33 8.62 -28.15
N VAL A 313 -59.88 9.77 -27.76
CA VAL A 313 -61.27 9.92 -27.31
C VAL A 313 -62.19 9.96 -28.53
N ALA A 314 -63.24 9.15 -28.52
CA ALA A 314 -64.35 9.18 -29.46
C ALA A 314 -65.34 10.30 -29.11
N GLY A 315 -65.99 10.89 -30.12
CA GLY A 315 -67.15 11.76 -29.90
C GLY A 315 -67.82 12.23 -31.19
N ASN A 316 -69.06 11.76 -31.39
CA ASN A 316 -70.01 12.22 -32.40
C ASN A 316 -70.47 13.67 -32.17
N TYR A 317 -70.98 14.25 -33.26
CA TYR A 317 -71.68 15.54 -33.47
C TYR A 317 -70.81 16.77 -33.71
#